data_AF-A0A414P625-F1
#
_entry.id   AF-A0A414P625-F1
#
_cell.length_a   1.000
_cell.length_b   1.000
_cell.length_c   1.000
_cell.angle_alpha   90.00
_cell.angle_beta   90.00
_cell.angle_gamma   90.00
#
_symmetry.space_group_name_H-M   'P 1'
#
loop_
_entity.id
_entity.type
_entity.pdbx_description
1 polymer ?
#
loop_
_entity_poly.entity_id
_entity_poly.type
_entity_poly.pdbx_seq_one_letter_code
_entity_poly.pdbx_strand_id
1 'polypeptide(L)'
;MEKNRVHYEYYHLGMTENVPEDYTEIFFVCLRVDGCLELPATIETACRTAGRKVPEIEGFHFHTLRHTYTTNLLSNGAQPKDVQELLGHSDVSTIMNVYAHATREAKRTSARLLDKVAGND
;
A
#
# COMPACT_ATOMS: atom_id res chain seq x y z
N MET A 1 12.67 -19.59 7.37
CA MET A 1 11.92 -19.64 6.10
C MET A 1 12.35 -18.44 5.28
N GLU A 2 13.25 -18.71 4.34
CA GLU A 2 13.82 -17.72 3.44
C GLU A 2 12.68 -17.19 2.56
N LYS A 3 12.34 -15.90 2.70
CA LYS A 3 11.32 -15.27 1.87
C LYS A 3 11.75 -15.46 0.42
N ASN A 4 10.85 -15.99 -0.40
CA ASN A 4 10.96 -16.29 -1.83
C ASN A 4 11.37 -15.03 -2.65
N ARG A 5 12.60 -14.54 -2.45
CA ARG A 5 13.15 -13.36 -3.12
C ARG A 5 13.80 -13.86 -4.39
N VAL A 6 13.15 -13.60 -5.52
CA VAL A 6 13.76 -13.76 -6.83
C VAL A 6 14.74 -12.61 -7.01
N HIS A 7 16.03 -12.95 -7.14
CA HIS A 7 17.07 -12.00 -7.47
C HIS A 7 17.14 -11.89 -8.99
N TYR A 8 16.89 -10.70 -9.52
CA TYR A 8 17.07 -10.40 -10.93
C TYR A 8 18.44 -9.72 -11.10
N GLU A 9 19.29 -10.29 -11.94
CA GLU A 9 20.46 -9.58 -12.44
C GLU A 9 20.03 -8.73 -13.63
N TYR A 10 20.19 -7.41 -13.51
CA TYR A 10 19.79 -6.46 -14.55
C TYR A 10 20.99 -6.17 -15.44
N TYR A 11 20.92 -6.62 -16.69
CA TYR A 11 21.92 -6.32 -17.71
C TYR A 11 21.47 -5.09 -18.51
N HIS A 12 22.31 -4.06 -18.56
CA HIS A 12 22.20 -3.02 -19.58
C HIS A 12 23.06 -3.47 -20.76
N LEU A 13 22.45 -4.18 -21.71
CA LEU A 13 23.15 -4.59 -22.93
C LEU A 13 23.48 -3.35 -23.75
N GLY A 14 24.76 -3.20 -24.14
CA GLY A 14 25.12 -2.22 -25.17
C GLY A 14 24.41 -2.56 -26.48
N MET A 15 24.13 -1.56 -27.34
CA MET A 15 23.41 -1.77 -28.62
C MET A 15 24.06 -2.81 -29.56
N THR A 16 25.28 -3.26 -29.27
CA THR A 16 26.08 -4.22 -30.05
C THR A 16 26.22 -5.59 -29.39
N GLU A 17 25.60 -5.84 -28.24
CA GLU A 17 25.71 -7.11 -27.52
C GLU A 17 24.52 -8.03 -27.81
N ASN A 18 24.80 -9.34 -27.93
CA ASN A 18 23.75 -10.34 -28.13
C ASN A 18 23.01 -10.59 -26.81
N VAL A 19 21.69 -10.65 -26.86
CA VAL A 19 20.82 -11.02 -25.74
C VAL A 19 21.08 -12.49 -25.37
N PRO A 20 21.30 -12.85 -24.09
CA PRO A 20 21.45 -14.25 -23.65
C PRO A 20 20.25 -15.12 -24.05
N GLU A 21 20.47 -16.41 -24.35
CA GLU A 21 19.40 -17.34 -24.75
C GLU A 21 18.31 -17.55 -23.68
N ASP A 22 18.66 -17.38 -22.40
CA ASP A 22 17.76 -17.51 -21.24
C ASP A 22 17.16 -16.17 -20.78
N TYR A 23 17.31 -15.11 -21.58
CA TYR A 23 16.78 -13.80 -21.26
C TYR A 23 15.25 -13.78 -21.23
N THR A 24 14.70 -13.33 -20.10
CA THR A 24 13.27 -12.99 -19.99
C THR A 24 13.13 -11.48 -20.08
N GLU A 25 12.44 -10.99 -21.11
CA GLU A 25 12.13 -9.57 -21.24
C GLU A 25 11.17 -9.13 -20.12
N ILE A 26 11.55 -8.07 -19.41
CA ILE A 26 10.74 -7.49 -18.34
C ILE A 26 10.26 -6.12 -18.79
N PHE A 27 8.94 -5.97 -18.90
CA PHE A 27 8.32 -4.68 -19.15
C PHE A 27 8.04 -3.97 -17.82
N PHE A 28 8.73 -2.85 -17.61
CA PHE A 28 8.43 -1.99 -16.47
C PHE A 28 7.17 -1.17 -16.75
N VAL A 29 6.30 -1.10 -15.74
CA VAL A 29 5.06 -0.31 -15.82
C VAL A 29 5.30 1.14 -15.39
N CYS A 30 6.11 1.33 -14.34
CA CYS A 30 6.43 2.65 -13.80
C CYS A 30 7.62 3.26 -14.56
N LEU A 31 7.34 3.77 -15.74
CA LEU A 31 8.32 4.44 -16.59
C LEU A 31 7.99 5.93 -16.72
N ARG A 32 9.04 6.73 -16.87
CA ARG A 32 8.95 8.12 -17.33
C ARG A 32 8.62 8.19 -18.81
N VAL A 33 8.29 9.39 -19.27
CA VAL A 33 8.09 9.69 -20.70
C VAL A 33 9.31 9.37 -21.58
N ASP A 34 10.52 9.38 -21.02
CA ASP A 34 11.76 9.00 -21.71
C ASP A 34 12.12 7.51 -21.58
N GLY A 35 11.23 6.69 -21.01
CA GLY A 35 11.43 5.26 -20.84
C GLY A 35 12.32 4.87 -19.66
N CYS A 36 12.87 5.83 -18.90
CA CYS A 36 13.60 5.51 -17.69
C CYS A 36 12.67 5.04 -16.57
N LEU A 37 13.17 4.15 -15.71
CA LEU A 37 12.48 3.71 -14.51
C LEU A 37 12.12 4.88 -13.59
N GLU A 38 10.86 4.95 -13.18
CA GLU A 38 10.46 5.81 -12.08
C GLU A 38 10.78 5.17 -10.74
N LEU A 39 11.56 5.87 -9.93
CA LEU A 39 12.02 5.37 -8.64
C LEU A 39 10.97 5.67 -7.55
N PRO A 40 10.85 4.81 -6.51
CA PRO A 40 9.99 5.08 -5.36
C PRO A 40 10.27 6.43 -4.69
N ALA A 41 11.54 6.88 -4.69
CA ALA A 41 11.95 8.17 -4.16
C ALA A 41 11.33 9.36 -4.91
N THR A 42 11.08 9.22 -6.22
CA THR A 42 10.37 10.24 -7.00
C THR A 42 8.94 10.38 -6.49
N ILE A 43 8.26 9.25 -6.30
CA ILE A 43 6.88 9.22 -5.79
C ILE A 43 6.81 9.74 -4.36
N GLU A 44 7.81 9.43 -3.52
CA GLU A 44 7.90 9.97 -2.18
C GLU A 44 8.03 11.50 -2.18
N THR A 45 8.86 12.04 -3.09
CA THR A 45 9.04 13.48 -3.28
C THR A 45 7.74 14.14 -3.76
N ALA A 46 7.04 13.49 -4.69
CA ALA A 46 5.73 13.95 -5.16
C ALA A 46 4.69 13.98 -4.03
N CYS A 47 4.61 12.92 -3.22
CA CYS A 47 3.72 12.87 -2.05
C CYS A 47 4.03 13.98 -1.06
N ARG A 48 5.31 14.20 -0.74
CA ARG A 48 5.75 15.28 0.16
C ARG A 48 5.35 16.66 -0.37
N THR A 49 5.48 16.86 -1.68
CA THR A 49 5.08 18.10 -2.35
C THR A 49 3.56 18.29 -2.30
N ALA A 50 2.78 17.22 -2.52
CA ALA A 50 1.33 17.25 -2.42
C ALA A 50 0.86 17.53 -0.98
N GLY A 51 1.47 16.92 0.03
CA GLY A 51 1.15 17.16 1.44
C GLY A 51 1.34 18.61 1.86
N ARG A 52 2.37 19.30 1.32
CA ARG A 52 2.57 20.74 1.56
C ARG A 52 1.45 21.62 0.99
N LYS A 53 0.73 21.15 -0.03
CA LYS A 53 -0.38 21.89 -0.65
C LYS A 53 -1.69 21.72 0.11
N VAL A 54 -1.79 20.73 1.00
CA VAL A 54 -2.98 20.40 1.79
C VAL A 54 -2.58 20.31 3.26
N PRO A 55 -2.36 21.46 3.93
CA PRO A 55 -1.82 21.51 5.29
C PRO A 55 -2.72 20.84 6.34
N GLU A 56 -3.99 20.61 6.04
CA GLU A 56 -4.95 19.90 6.89
C GLU A 56 -4.60 18.42 7.06
N ILE A 57 -3.79 17.84 6.16
CA ILE A 57 -3.36 16.45 6.22
C ILE A 57 -1.96 16.37 6.80
N GLU A 58 -1.88 16.14 8.10
CA GLU A 58 -0.61 15.94 8.80
C GLU A 58 0.05 14.62 8.41
N GLY A 59 1.38 14.62 8.27
CA GLY A 59 2.18 13.41 8.09
C GLY A 59 1.96 12.67 6.76
N PHE A 60 1.46 13.33 5.72
CA PHE A 60 1.22 12.71 4.42
C PHE A 60 2.54 12.27 3.73
N HIS A 61 2.65 10.97 3.46
CA HIS A 61 3.78 10.35 2.76
C HIS A 61 3.29 9.14 1.94
N PHE A 62 4.17 8.53 1.15
CA PHE A 62 3.76 7.50 0.18
C PHE A 62 3.02 6.31 0.82
N HIS A 63 3.46 5.83 2.00
CA HIS A 63 2.78 4.74 2.70
C HIS A 63 1.41 5.12 3.25
N THR A 64 1.11 6.40 3.48
CA THR A 64 -0.23 6.86 3.90
C THR A 64 -1.30 6.39 2.91
N LEU A 65 -1.01 6.41 1.60
CA LEU A 65 -1.95 5.95 0.57
C LEU A 65 -2.35 4.48 0.77
N ARG A 66 -1.37 3.62 1.06
CA ARG A 66 -1.61 2.19 1.32
C ARG A 66 -2.41 1.98 2.61
N HIS A 67 -2.11 2.75 3.65
CA HIS A 67 -2.88 2.71 4.89
C HIS A 67 -4.32 3.15 4.67
N THR A 68 -4.56 4.24 3.94
CA THR A 68 -5.91 4.71 3.60
C THR A 68 -6.69 3.66 2.81
N TYR A 69 -6.09 3.04 1.80
CA TYR A 69 -6.71 1.94 1.05
C TYR A 69 -7.12 0.77 1.96
N THR A 70 -6.22 0.36 2.85
CA THR A 70 -6.45 -0.73 3.82
C THR A 70 -7.59 -0.39 4.79
N THR A 71 -7.53 0.80 5.41
CA THR A 71 -8.57 1.27 6.33
C THR A 71 -9.93 1.34 5.65
N ASN A 72 -10.00 1.88 4.41
CA ASN A 72 -11.25 2.01 3.68
C ASN A 72 -11.88 0.64 3.39
N LEU A 73 -11.11 -0.35 2.96
CA LEU A 73 -11.63 -1.69 2.71
C LEU A 73 -12.18 -2.33 3.99
N LEU A 74 -11.42 -2.27 5.08
CA LEU A 74 -11.82 -2.86 6.35
C LEU A 74 -13.05 -2.16 6.96
N SER A 75 -13.10 -0.82 6.88
CA SER A 75 -14.25 -0.05 7.36
C SER A 75 -15.53 -0.30 6.54
N ASN A 76 -15.40 -0.77 5.29
CA ASN A 76 -16.53 -1.18 4.45
C ASN A 76 -16.82 -2.69 4.52
N GLY A 77 -16.24 -3.41 5.49
CA GLY A 77 -16.56 -4.79 5.78
C GLY A 77 -15.83 -5.84 4.94
N ALA A 78 -14.80 -5.46 4.19
CA ALA A 78 -13.94 -6.43 3.52
C ALA A 78 -13.25 -7.34 4.55
N GLN A 79 -13.12 -8.64 4.25
CA GLN A 79 -12.47 -9.56 5.18
C GLN A 79 -10.97 -9.29 5.23
N PRO A 80 -10.32 -9.34 6.41
CA PRO A 80 -8.88 -9.09 6.53
C PRO A 80 -8.00 -9.97 5.65
N LYS A 81 -8.44 -11.21 5.37
CA LYS A 81 -7.76 -12.15 4.47
C LYS A 81 -7.75 -11.62 3.03
N ASP A 82 -8.89 -11.17 2.53
CA ASP A 82 -9.03 -10.63 1.17
C ASP A 82 -8.21 -9.35 1.02
N VAL A 83 -8.25 -8.47 2.03
CA VAL A 83 -7.43 -7.24 2.05
C VAL A 83 -5.94 -7.57 2.03
N GLN A 84 -5.50 -8.61 2.76
CA GLN A 84 -4.11 -9.08 2.72
C GLN A 84 -3.68 -9.57 1.34
N GLU A 85 -4.54 -10.32 0.66
CA GLU A 85 -4.28 -10.82 -0.69
C GLU A 85 -4.20 -9.68 -1.70
N LEU A 86 -5.13 -8.73 -1.66
CA LEU A 86 -5.13 -7.52 -2.51
C LEU A 86 -3.89 -6.66 -2.31
N LEU A 87 -3.36 -6.63 -1.09
CA LEU A 87 -2.15 -5.90 -0.75
C LEU A 87 -0.88 -6.67 -1.14
N GLY A 88 -0.98 -7.93 -1.55
CA GLY A 88 0.14 -8.76 -2.00
C GLY A 88 1.03 -9.24 -0.85
N HIS A 89 0.53 -10.20 -0.06
CA HIS A 89 1.22 -10.86 1.07
C HIS A 89 1.98 -9.92 2.01
N SER A 90 1.56 -8.65 2.11
CA SER A 90 2.19 -7.72 3.01
C SER A 90 1.99 -8.16 4.45
N ASP A 91 2.93 -7.74 5.29
CA ASP A 91 3.01 -8.16 6.68
C ASP A 91 1.65 -8.04 7.40
N VAL A 92 1.12 -9.18 7.84
CA VAL A 92 -0.15 -9.31 8.55
C VAL A 92 -0.19 -8.40 9.77
N SER A 93 0.97 -8.17 10.42
CA SER A 93 1.05 -7.30 11.59
C SER A 93 0.56 -5.88 11.31
N THR A 94 0.89 -5.32 10.14
CA THR A 94 0.45 -3.97 9.76
C THR A 94 -1.05 -3.91 9.50
N ILE A 95 -1.59 -4.94 8.84
CA ILE A 95 -3.03 -5.06 8.55
C ILE A 95 -3.80 -5.25 9.86
N MET A 96 -3.33 -6.13 10.75
CA MET A 96 -3.97 -6.41 12.04
C MET A 96 -3.97 -5.20 12.96
N ASN A 97 -2.91 -4.39 12.96
CA ASN A 97 -2.88 -3.13 13.71
C ASN A 97 -3.95 -2.15 13.20
N VAL A 98 -4.04 -1.96 11.88
CA VAL A 98 -5.08 -1.10 11.26
C VAL A 98 -6.49 -1.65 11.53
N TYR A 99 -6.68 -2.95 11.35
CA TYR A 99 -7.95 -3.64 11.61
C TYR A 99 -8.39 -3.52 13.07
N ALA A 100 -7.48 -3.71 14.03
CA ALA A 100 -7.78 -3.59 15.45
C ALA A 100 -8.29 -2.20 15.81
N HIS A 101 -7.69 -1.15 15.22
CA HIS A 101 -8.16 0.22 15.40
C HIS A 101 -9.55 0.45 14.79
N ALA A 102 -9.78 0.06 13.54
CA ALA A 102 -11.08 0.21 12.87
C ALA A 102 -12.20 -0.56 13.59
N THR A 103 -11.92 -1.80 14.01
CA THR A 103 -12.87 -2.64 14.74
C THR A 103 -13.19 -2.07 16.12
N ARG A 104 -12.22 -1.48 16.81
CA ARG A 104 -12.44 -0.84 18.12
C ARG A 104 -13.37 0.36 18.01
N GLU A 105 -13.25 1.14 16.95
CA GLU A 105 -14.16 2.25 16.66
C GLU A 105 -15.56 1.74 16.35
N ALA A 106 -15.70 0.74 15.47
CA ALA A 106 -16.98 0.11 15.17
C ALA A 106 -17.67 -0.44 16.43
N LYS A 107 -16.93 -1.14 17.30
CA LYS A 107 -17.44 -1.65 18.59
C LYS A 107 -17.92 -0.52 19.51
N ARG A 108 -17.19 0.59 19.58
CA ARG A 108 -17.57 1.74 20.42
C ARG A 108 -18.83 2.42 19.89
N THR A 109 -18.98 2.52 18.58
CA THR A 109 -20.19 3.03 17.94
C THR A 109 -21.39 2.11 18.20
N SER A 110 -21.22 0.79 18.06
CA SER A 110 -22.28 -0.17 18.36
C SER A 110 -22.70 -0.17 19.83
N ALA A 111 -21.75 -0.04 20.76
CA ALA A 111 -22.05 0.09 22.19
C ALA A 111 -22.88 1.35 22.48
N ARG A 112 -22.54 2.49 21.87
CA ARG A 112 -23.31 3.73 21.99
C ARG A 112 -24.72 3.63 21.41
N LEU A 113 -24.91 2.88 20.33
CA LEU A 113 -26.24 2.60 19.79
C LEU A 113 -27.08 1.79 20.78
N LEU A 114 -26.47 0.82 21.47
CA LEU A 114 -27.13 0.05 22.52
C LEU A 114 -27.50 0.93 23.72
N ASP A 115 -26.61 1.81 24.18
CA ASP A 115 -26.89 2.77 25.28
C ASP A 115 -28.09 3.68 24.95
N LYS A 116 -28.20 4.10 23.69
CA LYS A 116 -29.29 4.94 23.19
C LYS A 116 -30.63 4.20 23.12
N VAL A 117 -30.61 2.90 22.85
CA VAL A 117 -31.81 2.04 22.85
C VAL A 117 -32.20 1.63 24.28
N ALA A 118 -31.22 1.50 25.18
CA ALA A 118 -31.44 1.16 26.59
C ALA A 118 -32.01 2.33 27.42
N GLY A 119 -32.19 3.52 26.84
CA GLY A 119 -32.96 4.61 27.42
C GLY A 119 -32.28 5.36 28.57
N ASN A 120 -30.96 5.52 28.52
CA ASN A 120 -30.18 6.12 29.59
C ASN A 120 -29.77 7.59 29.34
N ASP A 121 -30.69 8.39 28.77
CA ASP A 121 -30.62 9.86 28.70
C ASP A 121 -31.40 10.51 29.87
#